data_AF-A0A2J7R4J0-F1
#
_entry.id   AF-A0A2J7R4J0-F1
#
_cell.length_a   1.000
_cell.length_b   1.000
_cell.length_c   1.000
_cell.angle_alpha   90.00
_cell.angle_beta   90.00
_cell.angle_gamma   90.00
#
_symmetry.space_group_name_H-M   'P 1'
#
loop_
_entity.id
_entity.type
_entity.pdbx_description
1 polymer ?
#
loop_
_entity_poly.entity_id
_entity_poly.type
_entity_poly.pdbx_seq_one_letter_code
_entity_poly.pdbx_strand_id
1 'polypeptide(L)'
;MQYLEAVLFFLLTGNAMEHESCTEKAAFTMYKDTLSLIKYISSKFRSQQNNSPQGSIDNKLEVLSLRCQSLLYLKLFKMRKHEVKEYQKVLADYHQKAAQPTPLQPEQCGGQVVGGQGTPSPMSPTPSPAGSVGSVGSQSSGYNSGDVAAGRMGGTAGGNSMGQQPPAANMGPCVAVPLFVHSAMQKQNQHFTYLLSCHELWEQADTLVHKGKHKYFFIQLDQCCGPLTLHSSLNDLVKYVRFGIQRLKDACCGDETVQLQ
;
A
#
# COMPACT_ATOMS: atom_id res chain seq x y z
N MET A 1 -22.86 7.84 -12.68
CA MET A 1 -22.22 8.37 -13.91
C MET A 1 -21.48 9.70 -13.68
N GLN A 2 -22.10 10.70 -13.05
CA GLN A 2 -21.51 12.03 -12.80
C GLN A 2 -20.14 12.01 -12.10
N TYR A 3 -19.92 11.10 -11.14
CA TYR A 3 -18.62 11.00 -10.46
C TYR A 3 -17.49 10.68 -11.42
N LEU A 4 -17.74 9.84 -12.43
CA LEU A 4 -16.71 9.42 -13.36
C LEU A 4 -16.38 10.57 -14.31
N GLU A 5 -17.38 11.37 -14.72
CA GLU A 5 -17.16 12.61 -15.47
C GLU A 5 -16.28 13.61 -14.71
N ALA A 6 -16.53 13.79 -13.41
CA ALA A 6 -15.68 14.61 -12.53
C ALA A 6 -14.24 14.07 -12.48
N VAL A 7 -14.07 12.74 -12.33
CA VAL A 7 -12.75 12.10 -12.39
C VAL A 7 -12.05 12.41 -13.72
N LEU A 8 -12.74 12.39 -14.85
CA LEU A 8 -12.12 12.69 -16.15
C LEU A 8 -11.60 14.14 -16.22
N PHE A 9 -12.31 15.10 -15.63
CA PHE A 9 -11.79 16.48 -15.53
C PHE A 9 -10.53 16.53 -14.65
N PHE A 10 -10.53 15.86 -13.50
CA PHE A 10 -9.35 15.78 -12.64
C PHE A 10 -8.15 15.12 -13.32
N LEU A 11 -8.38 14.08 -14.14
CA LEU A 11 -7.33 13.45 -14.94
C LEU A 11 -6.74 14.42 -15.98
N LEU A 12 -7.58 15.19 -16.67
CA LEU A 12 -7.13 16.20 -17.62
C LEU A 12 -6.37 17.34 -16.92
N THR A 13 -6.83 17.79 -15.75
CA THR A 13 -6.13 18.77 -14.93
C THR A 13 -4.75 18.26 -14.53
N GLY A 14 -4.65 17.03 -14.01
CA GLY A 14 -3.37 16.41 -13.71
C GLY A 14 -2.46 16.31 -14.93
N ASN A 15 -3.02 16.00 -16.11
CA ASN A 15 -2.25 15.90 -17.36
C ASN A 15 -1.69 17.25 -17.77
N ALA A 16 -2.48 18.32 -17.66
CA ALA A 16 -2.02 19.68 -17.92
C ALA A 16 -0.89 20.09 -16.95
N MET A 17 -1.05 19.78 -15.66
CA MET A 17 -0.04 20.05 -14.64
C MET A 17 1.27 19.29 -14.87
N GLU A 18 1.28 18.14 -15.55
CA GLU A 18 2.53 17.44 -15.88
C GLU A 18 3.34 18.11 -16.99
N HIS A 19 2.68 18.83 -17.89
CA HIS A 19 3.37 19.53 -18.98
C HIS A 19 4.00 20.85 -18.51
N GLU A 20 3.65 21.32 -17.31
CA GLU A 20 4.25 22.47 -16.65
C GLU A 20 5.42 22.03 -15.74
N SER A 21 6.62 22.57 -15.97
CA SER A 21 7.86 22.10 -15.36
C SER A 21 7.98 22.31 -13.83
N CYS A 22 7.10 23.11 -13.21
CA CYS A 22 7.12 23.38 -11.77
C CYS A 22 6.09 22.58 -10.96
N THR A 23 5.24 21.79 -11.61
CA THR A 23 4.04 21.20 -10.99
C THR A 23 4.05 19.67 -10.93
N GLU A 24 5.16 18.98 -11.24
CA GLU A 24 5.21 17.50 -11.22
C GLU A 24 4.74 16.90 -9.88
N LYS A 25 5.17 17.47 -8.73
CA LYS A 25 4.72 17.05 -7.39
C LYS A 25 3.23 17.29 -7.18
N ALA A 26 2.71 18.41 -7.71
CA ALA A 26 1.30 18.75 -7.62
C ALA A 26 0.46 17.82 -8.52
N ALA A 27 0.92 17.51 -9.74
CA ALA A 27 0.29 16.56 -10.65
C ALA A 27 0.23 15.16 -10.05
N PHE A 28 1.32 14.70 -9.42
CA PHE A 28 1.34 13.43 -8.71
C PHE A 28 0.30 13.38 -7.57
N THR A 29 0.22 14.45 -6.78
CA THR A 29 -0.78 14.58 -5.72
C THR A 29 -2.20 14.56 -6.29
N MET A 30 -2.44 15.32 -7.36
CA MET A 30 -3.72 15.35 -8.06
C MET A 30 -4.18 13.95 -8.50
N TYR A 31 -3.28 13.15 -9.07
CA TYR A 31 -3.58 11.77 -9.45
C TYR A 31 -3.81 10.86 -8.25
N LYS A 32 -3.02 11.00 -7.19
CA LYS A 32 -3.17 10.19 -5.97
C LYS A 32 -4.52 10.46 -5.28
N ASP A 33 -4.94 11.72 -5.24
CA ASP A 33 -6.19 12.14 -4.62
C ASP A 33 -7.38 11.73 -5.50
N THR A 34 -7.26 11.88 -6.83
CA THR A 34 -8.22 11.37 -7.80
C THR A 34 -8.41 9.85 -7.67
N LEU A 35 -7.31 9.11 -7.49
CA LEU A 35 -7.35 7.67 -7.28
C LEU A 35 -8.07 7.29 -5.98
N SER A 36 -7.84 8.06 -4.91
CA SER A 36 -8.52 7.86 -3.63
C SER A 36 -10.02 8.12 -3.75
N LEU A 37 -10.41 9.18 -4.47
CA LEU A 37 -11.79 9.54 -4.76
C LEU A 37 -12.52 8.44 -5.53
N ILE A 38 -11.97 7.99 -6.66
CA ILE A 38 -12.61 6.95 -7.48
C ILE A 38 -12.76 5.63 -6.71
N LYS A 39 -11.78 5.24 -5.88
CA LYS A 39 -11.85 4.05 -5.03
C LYS A 39 -12.96 4.18 -3.99
N TYR A 40 -13.02 5.31 -3.29
CA TYR A 40 -14.03 5.57 -2.28
C TYR A 40 -15.44 5.48 -2.88
N ILE A 41 -15.67 6.19 -3.98
CA ILE A 41 -16.98 6.22 -4.63
C ILE A 41 -17.35 4.84 -5.18
N SER A 42 -16.43 4.15 -5.87
CA SER A 42 -16.69 2.81 -6.42
C SER A 42 -17.02 1.79 -5.32
N SER A 43 -16.34 1.86 -4.16
CA SER A 43 -16.64 1.01 -3.02
C SER A 43 -18.03 1.27 -2.44
N LYS A 44 -18.49 2.53 -2.40
CA LYS A 44 -19.83 2.87 -1.95
C LYS A 44 -20.90 2.33 -2.88
N PHE A 45 -20.70 2.42 -4.20
CA PHE A 45 -21.63 1.87 -5.18
C PHE A 45 -21.72 0.34 -5.10
N ARG A 46 -20.58 -0.36 -5.04
CA ARG A 46 -20.56 -1.83 -4.91
C ARG A 46 -21.32 -2.31 -3.67
N SER A 47 -21.23 -1.56 -2.56
CA SER A 47 -21.97 -1.89 -1.33
C SER A 47 -23.49 -1.74 -1.47
N GLN A 48 -23.99 -0.87 -2.35
CA GLN A 48 -25.42 -0.67 -2.56
C GLN A 48 -26.03 -1.60 -3.61
N GLN A 49 -25.21 -2.11 -4.53
CA GLN A 49 -25.61 -2.92 -5.67
C GLN A 49 -26.15 -4.32 -5.31
N ASN A 50 -25.91 -4.81 -4.09
CA ASN A 50 -26.44 -6.09 -3.61
C ASN A 50 -27.99 -6.15 -3.53
N ASN A 51 -28.70 -5.05 -3.83
CA ASN A 51 -30.15 -4.94 -3.63
C ASN A 51 -30.97 -4.44 -4.84
N SER A 52 -30.43 -4.35 -6.07
CA SER A 52 -31.21 -3.81 -7.22
C SER A 52 -31.07 -4.55 -8.56
N PRO A 53 -32.13 -4.53 -9.41
CA PRO A 53 -32.12 -5.12 -10.76
C PRO A 53 -31.36 -4.29 -11.82
N GLN A 54 -30.79 -3.12 -11.47
CA GLN A 54 -30.07 -2.21 -12.39
C GLN A 54 -28.65 -2.69 -12.78
N GLY A 55 -28.31 -3.94 -12.51
CA GLY A 55 -26.93 -4.44 -12.53
C GLY A 55 -26.18 -4.33 -13.87
N SER A 56 -26.86 -4.20 -15.02
CA SER A 56 -26.18 -4.11 -16.33
C SER A 56 -25.46 -2.77 -16.55
N ILE A 57 -26.08 -1.66 -16.17
CA ILE A 57 -25.48 -0.32 -16.28
C ILE A 57 -24.36 -0.18 -15.25
N ASP A 58 -24.61 -0.64 -14.04
CA ASP A 58 -23.63 -0.58 -12.95
C ASP A 58 -22.38 -1.41 -13.27
N ASN A 59 -22.53 -2.61 -13.86
CA ASN A 59 -21.39 -3.42 -14.31
C ASN A 59 -20.57 -2.72 -15.41
N LYS A 60 -21.20 -2.08 -16.38
CA LYS A 60 -20.50 -1.32 -17.43
C LYS A 60 -19.75 -0.14 -16.83
N LEU A 61 -20.38 0.59 -15.90
CA LEU A 61 -19.77 1.71 -15.21
C LEU A 61 -18.62 1.26 -14.29
N GLU A 62 -18.75 0.10 -13.65
CA GLU A 62 -17.72 -0.52 -12.84
C GLU A 62 -16.49 -0.88 -13.68
N VAL A 63 -16.67 -1.49 -14.85
CA VAL A 63 -15.56 -1.76 -15.77
C VAL A 63 -14.85 -0.45 -16.16
N LEU A 64 -15.59 0.59 -16.55
CA LEU A 64 -14.99 1.90 -16.88
C LEU A 64 -14.22 2.49 -15.70
N SER A 65 -14.76 2.37 -14.48
CA SER A 65 -14.08 2.81 -13.25
C SER A 65 -12.78 2.02 -12.99
N LEU A 66 -12.80 0.70 -13.17
CA LEU A 66 -11.62 -0.15 -13.00
C LEU A 66 -10.53 0.19 -14.03
N ARG A 67 -10.89 0.50 -15.28
CA ARG A 67 -9.93 0.98 -16.29
C ARG A 67 -9.29 2.31 -15.88
N CYS A 68 -10.08 3.25 -15.37
CA CYS A 68 -9.57 4.50 -14.83
C CYS A 68 -8.58 4.25 -13.69
N GLN A 69 -8.95 3.43 -12.70
CA GLN A 69 -8.09 3.12 -11.56
C GLN A 69 -6.79 2.45 -11.99
N SER A 70 -6.87 1.45 -12.86
CA SER A 70 -5.70 0.71 -13.36
C SER A 70 -4.69 1.64 -14.05
N LEU A 71 -5.13 2.43 -15.04
CA LEU A 71 -4.23 3.33 -15.75
C LEU A 71 -3.70 4.46 -14.86
N LEU A 72 -4.46 4.88 -13.85
CA LEU A 72 -4.01 5.87 -12.89
C LEU A 72 -2.94 5.31 -11.94
N TYR A 73 -3.08 4.06 -11.49
CA TYR A 73 -2.03 3.33 -10.76
C TYR A 73 -0.76 3.20 -11.62
N LEU A 74 -0.90 2.80 -12.88
CA LEU A 74 0.23 2.70 -13.80
C LEU A 74 0.91 4.06 -14.02
N LYS A 75 0.11 5.14 -14.10
CA LYS A 75 0.60 6.51 -14.22
C LYS A 75 1.43 6.93 -13.00
N LEU A 76 0.92 6.69 -11.78
CA LEU A 76 1.64 6.96 -10.54
C LEU A 76 2.97 6.18 -10.46
N PHE A 77 2.97 4.91 -10.87
CA PHE A 77 4.21 4.12 -10.97
C PHE A 77 5.20 4.73 -11.98
N LYS A 78 4.73 5.10 -13.18
CA LYS A 78 5.58 5.70 -14.23
C LYS A 78 6.27 6.99 -13.76
N MET A 79 5.57 7.85 -13.01
CA MET A 79 6.16 9.08 -12.44
C MET A 79 7.27 8.77 -11.42
N ARG A 80 7.12 7.72 -10.61
CA ARG A 80 8.09 7.31 -9.58
C ARG A 80 9.12 6.28 -10.04
N LYS A 81 9.09 5.89 -11.31
CA LYS A 81 9.95 4.82 -11.87
C LYS A 81 11.44 5.10 -11.68
N HIS A 82 11.85 6.38 -11.74
CA HIS A 82 13.23 6.77 -11.50
C HIS A 82 13.65 6.50 -10.04
N GLU A 83 12.81 6.86 -9.07
CA GLU A 83 13.06 6.58 -7.64
C GLU A 83 13.17 5.08 -7.37
N VAL A 84 12.29 4.27 -7.99
CA VAL A 84 12.34 2.80 -7.88
C VAL A 84 13.68 2.23 -8.36
N LYS A 85 14.24 2.76 -9.45
CA LYS A 85 15.56 2.35 -9.95
C LYS A 85 16.68 2.73 -8.98
N GLU A 86 16.60 3.90 -8.35
CA GLU A 86 17.59 4.31 -7.33
C GLU A 86 17.49 3.41 -6.09
N TYR A 87 16.28 3.11 -5.60
CA TYR A 87 16.11 2.15 -4.50
C TYR A 87 16.62 0.75 -4.89
N GLN A 88 16.39 0.32 -6.13
CA GLN A 88 16.87 -0.96 -6.62
C GLN A 88 18.40 -1.04 -6.60
N LYS A 89 19.12 0.04 -6.96
CA LYS A 89 20.59 0.09 -6.84
C LYS A 89 21.03 -0.04 -5.39
N VAL A 90 20.44 0.74 -4.47
CA VAL A 90 20.75 0.68 -3.04
C VAL A 90 20.60 -0.73 -2.48
N LEU A 91 19.53 -1.43 -2.86
CA LEU A 91 19.27 -2.79 -2.42
C LEU A 91 20.24 -3.79 -3.07
N ALA A 92 20.56 -3.64 -4.35
CA ALA A 92 21.53 -4.50 -5.04
C ALA A 92 22.92 -4.39 -4.41
N ASP A 93 23.38 -3.17 -4.14
CA ASP A 93 24.67 -2.91 -3.48
C ASP A 93 24.69 -3.49 -2.07
N TYR A 94 23.59 -3.36 -1.31
CA TYR A 94 23.47 -3.95 0.02
C TYR A 94 23.55 -5.48 -0.04
N HIS A 95 22.79 -6.14 -0.93
CA HIS A 95 22.80 -7.60 -1.03
C HIS A 95 24.17 -8.13 -1.48
N GLN A 96 24.87 -7.41 -2.36
CA GLN A 96 26.24 -7.78 -2.76
C GLN A 96 27.22 -7.68 -1.59
N LYS A 97 27.10 -6.65 -0.75
CA LYS A 97 27.95 -6.46 0.44
C LYS A 97 27.59 -7.41 1.58
N ALA A 98 26.31 -7.73 1.76
CA ALA A 98 25.81 -8.67 2.78
C ALA A 98 26.10 -10.14 2.42
N ALA A 99 26.29 -10.46 1.13
CA ALA A 99 26.71 -11.78 0.66
C ALA A 99 28.22 -12.06 0.87
N GLN A 100 29.01 -11.07 1.29
CA GLN A 100 30.36 -11.34 1.77
C GLN A 100 30.28 -11.87 3.20
N PRO A 101 30.72 -13.12 3.47
CA PRO A 101 30.73 -13.64 4.83
C PRO A 101 31.71 -12.80 5.65
N THR A 102 31.17 -11.94 6.51
CA THR A 102 31.95 -11.46 7.65
C THR A 102 32.05 -12.67 8.57
N PRO A 103 33.26 -13.18 8.91
CA PRO A 103 33.35 -14.25 9.90
C PRO A 103 32.82 -13.69 11.21
N LEU A 104 31.63 -14.12 11.61
CA LEU A 104 31.24 -14.07 13.01
C LEU A 104 32.24 -15.00 13.71
N GLN A 105 33.25 -14.42 14.35
CA GLN A 105 34.08 -15.17 15.30
C GLN A 105 33.13 -15.77 16.34
N PRO A 106 33.11 -17.10 16.51
CA PRO A 106 32.44 -17.69 17.65
C PRO A 106 33.28 -17.32 18.89
N GLU A 107 32.70 -16.53 19.81
CA GLU A 107 33.24 -16.45 21.17
C GLU A 107 33.27 -17.87 21.75
N GLN A 108 34.49 -18.38 21.96
CA GLN A 108 34.73 -19.70 22.53
C GLN A 108 34.47 -19.64 24.04
N CYS A 109 33.26 -20.00 24.46
CA CYS A 109 33.02 -20.49 25.82
C CYS A 109 33.28 -22.00 25.85
N GLY A 110 34.47 -22.40 26.31
CA GLY A 110 34.83 -23.80 26.53
C GLY A 110 36.15 -23.89 27.27
N GLY A 111 36.10 -24.22 28.56
CA GLY A 111 37.27 -24.29 29.42
C GLY A 111 38.12 -25.55 29.20
N GLN A 112 39.42 -25.43 29.46
CA GLN A 112 40.19 -26.36 30.31
C GLN A 112 41.63 -25.83 30.52
N VAL A 113 41.93 -25.54 31.79
CA VAL A 113 43.19 -25.74 32.55
C VAL A 113 44.53 -25.86 31.80
N VAL A 114 45.45 -24.90 32.01
CA VAL A 114 46.86 -25.15 32.39
C VAL A 114 47.41 -23.96 33.22
N GLY A 115 47.78 -24.23 34.47
CA GLY A 115 49.01 -23.76 35.15
C GLY A 115 49.32 -22.27 35.36
N GLY A 116 49.09 -21.79 36.59
CA GLY A 116 50.15 -21.21 37.42
C GLY A 116 50.47 -19.71 37.37
N GLN A 117 50.20 -19.05 38.51
CA GLN A 117 50.85 -17.84 39.08
C GLN A 117 50.42 -16.44 38.60
N GLY A 118 49.92 -15.62 39.55
CA GLY A 118 50.07 -14.15 39.53
C GLY A 118 48.76 -13.32 39.56
N THR A 119 48.37 -12.90 40.77
CA THR A 119 47.43 -11.82 41.21
C THR A 119 47.32 -10.53 40.35
N PRO A 120 46.45 -9.53 40.67
CA PRO A 120 45.03 -9.52 41.10
C PRO A 120 44.15 -8.55 40.25
N SER A 121 42.83 -8.59 40.41
CA SER A 121 41.88 -7.65 39.78
C SER A 121 42.02 -6.20 40.30
N PRO A 122 41.62 -5.19 39.50
CA PRO A 122 40.85 -4.08 40.08
C PRO A 122 39.69 -3.57 39.21
N MET A 123 38.51 -3.55 39.85
CA MET A 123 37.51 -2.47 39.91
C MET A 123 37.08 -1.69 38.65
N SER A 124 35.80 -1.81 38.34
CA SER A 124 34.98 -0.89 37.56
C SER A 124 34.86 0.50 38.20
N PRO A 125 34.72 1.57 37.40
CA PRO A 125 33.95 2.73 37.82
C PRO A 125 32.84 3.07 36.80
N THR A 126 31.59 2.91 37.25
CA THR A 126 30.50 3.78 36.80
C THR A 126 30.71 5.18 37.37
N PRO A 127 30.38 6.22 36.59
CA PRO A 127 29.56 7.28 37.16
C PRO A 127 28.43 7.71 36.20
N SER A 128 27.21 7.79 36.74
CA SER A 128 26.15 8.64 36.17
C SER A 128 26.33 10.09 36.65
N PRO A 129 25.82 11.07 35.89
CA PRO A 129 25.15 12.23 36.50
C PRO A 129 23.70 12.38 36.02
N ALA A 130 22.85 12.85 36.93
CA ALA A 130 21.43 13.15 36.77
C ALA A 130 21.16 14.63 36.39
N GLY A 131 19.97 14.88 35.82
CA GLY A 131 19.30 16.18 35.68
C GLY A 131 19.33 16.73 34.25
N SER A 132 18.27 17.27 33.64
CA SER A 132 16.94 17.64 34.10
C SER A 132 16.05 18.02 32.89
N VAL A 133 14.73 17.96 33.11
CA VAL A 133 13.60 18.68 32.47
C VAL A 133 13.23 18.43 30.98
N GLY A 134 12.06 17.77 30.83
CA GLY A 134 10.92 18.34 30.14
C GLY A 134 10.78 18.14 28.63
N SER A 135 10.02 17.12 28.20
CA SER A 135 9.17 17.28 27.01
C SER A 135 7.88 16.46 27.12
N VAL A 136 6.82 17.18 26.78
CA VAL A 136 5.40 16.86 26.76
C VAL A 136 5.00 16.05 25.53
N GLY A 137 3.94 15.23 25.66
CA GLY A 137 3.15 14.62 24.58
C GLY A 137 3.83 13.42 23.89
N SER A 138 3.18 12.28 23.64
CA SER A 138 1.80 12.12 23.23
C SER A 138 1.28 10.72 23.53
N GLN A 139 -0.04 10.69 23.72
CA GLN A 139 -0.92 9.54 23.82
C GLN A 139 -0.71 8.54 22.68
N SER A 140 -0.74 7.25 23.00
CA SER A 140 -1.05 6.20 22.04
C SER A 140 -1.90 5.14 22.71
N SER A 141 -3.08 4.98 22.13
CA SER A 141 -4.24 4.26 22.60
C SER A 141 -4.03 2.74 22.72
N GLY A 142 -4.82 2.16 23.60
CA GLY A 142 -4.77 0.76 23.97
C GLY A 142 -5.30 -0.21 22.93
N TYR A 143 -4.98 -1.47 23.17
CA TYR A 143 -5.83 -2.60 22.82
C TYR A 143 -5.94 -3.50 24.03
N ASN A 144 -7.19 -3.77 24.38
CA ASN A 144 -7.66 -4.50 25.54
C ASN A 144 -8.10 -5.89 25.05
N SER A 145 -7.72 -6.93 25.78
CA SER A 145 -8.35 -8.25 25.88
C SER A 145 -7.54 -9.00 26.93
N GLY A 146 -8.04 -9.40 28.07
CA GLY A 146 -9.41 -9.51 28.53
C GLY A 146 -9.38 -10.75 29.40
N ASP A 147 -9.48 -10.60 30.72
CA ASP A 147 -9.92 -11.70 31.56
C ASP A 147 -10.52 -11.17 32.86
N VAL A 148 -11.67 -11.76 33.16
CA VAL A 148 -12.59 -11.46 34.24
C VAL A 148 -12.29 -12.37 35.42
N ALA A 149 -12.12 -11.81 36.62
CA ALA A 149 -12.78 -12.28 37.84
C ALA A 149 -12.26 -11.53 39.06
N ALA A 150 -13.21 -10.94 39.78
CA ALA A 150 -13.03 -10.34 41.08
C ALA A 150 -12.65 -11.37 42.16
N GLY A 151 -11.90 -10.93 43.17
CA GLY A 151 -12.03 -11.52 44.50
C GLY A 151 -10.78 -11.57 45.37
N ARG A 152 -10.79 -10.70 46.38
CA ARG A 152 -10.33 -10.90 47.77
C ARG A 152 -8.91 -10.47 48.16
N MET A 153 -8.92 -9.59 49.17
CA MET A 153 -7.88 -9.33 50.15
C MET A 153 -7.34 -10.60 50.82
N GLY A 154 -6.06 -10.56 51.19
CA GLY A 154 -5.58 -11.20 52.41
C GLY A 154 -4.16 -11.76 52.33
N GLY A 155 -3.26 -11.25 53.18
CA GLY A 155 -2.29 -12.10 53.87
C GLY A 155 -0.85 -12.09 53.35
N THR A 156 0.01 -11.37 54.08
CA THR A 156 1.46 -11.56 54.22
C THR A 156 1.87 -13.01 54.56
N ALA A 157 2.93 -13.53 53.92
CA ALA A 157 4.03 -14.27 54.55
C ALA A 157 5.08 -14.67 53.50
N GLY A 158 6.36 -14.60 53.89
CA GLY A 158 7.51 -14.79 53.01
C GLY A 158 7.81 -16.23 52.59
N GLY A 159 8.58 -16.33 51.51
CA GLY A 159 9.21 -17.56 51.04
C GLY A 159 10.28 -17.22 50.01
N ASN A 160 11.54 -17.48 50.38
CA ASN A 160 12.70 -17.39 49.49
C ASN A 160 12.48 -18.24 48.23
N SER A 161 12.61 -17.63 47.06
CA SER A 161 12.80 -18.37 45.80
C SER A 161 13.94 -17.76 45.00
N MET A 162 14.90 -18.65 44.72
CA MET A 162 16.09 -18.48 43.91
C MET A 162 15.76 -17.82 42.57
N GLY A 163 16.59 -16.87 42.14
CA GLY A 163 16.40 -16.08 40.93
C GLY A 163 16.17 -16.93 39.69
N GLN A 164 14.93 -16.93 39.18
CA GLN A 164 14.63 -17.39 37.83
C GLN A 164 14.99 -16.26 36.87
N GLN A 165 16.03 -16.49 36.06
CA GLN A 165 16.22 -15.74 34.81
C GLN A 165 14.94 -15.87 33.97
N PRO A 166 14.46 -14.78 33.34
CA PRO A 166 13.36 -14.91 32.39
C PRO A 166 13.79 -15.85 31.26
N PRO A 167 12.89 -16.73 30.77
CA PRO A 167 13.22 -17.60 29.65
C PRO A 167 13.62 -16.70 28.47
N ALA A 168 14.83 -16.91 27.95
CA ALA A 168 15.25 -16.31 26.71
C ALA A 168 14.22 -16.72 25.65
N ALA A 169 13.34 -15.78 25.27
CA ALA A 169 12.47 -15.98 24.13
C ALA A 169 13.41 -16.28 22.96
N ASN A 170 13.30 -17.50 22.43
CA ASN A 170 14.05 -17.95 21.28
C ASN A 170 13.54 -17.16 20.07
N MET A 171 13.98 -15.91 19.98
CA MET A 171 13.75 -15.05 18.83
C MET A 171 14.35 -15.79 17.65
N GLY A 172 13.50 -16.13 16.67
CA GLY A 172 13.96 -16.76 15.44
C GLY A 172 15.10 -15.94 14.81
N PRO A 173 15.85 -16.53 13.86
CA PRO A 173 16.99 -15.87 13.24
C PRO A 173 16.60 -14.47 12.74
N CYS A 174 17.21 -13.45 13.35
CA CYS A 174 17.00 -12.05 13.05
C CYS A 174 18.17 -11.54 12.20
N VAL A 175 17.88 -10.76 11.16
CA VAL A 175 18.89 -10.09 10.35
C VAL A 175 18.78 -8.59 10.59
N ALA A 176 19.85 -8.00 11.11
CA ALA A 176 19.93 -6.55 11.26
C ALA A 176 20.13 -5.89 9.89
N VAL A 177 19.27 -4.93 9.54
CA VAL A 177 19.32 -4.20 8.27
C VAL A 177 19.54 -2.71 8.55
N PRO A 178 20.49 -2.04 7.87
CA PRO A 178 20.68 -0.60 8.01
C PRO A 178 19.40 0.19 7.68
N LEU A 179 19.12 1.26 8.44
CA LEU A 179 17.87 2.03 8.32
C LEU A 179 17.63 2.61 6.92
N PHE A 180 18.69 3.02 6.21
CA PHE A 180 18.55 3.53 4.85
C PHE A 180 18.12 2.43 3.86
N VAL A 181 18.59 1.18 4.04
CA VAL A 181 18.22 0.01 3.24
C VAL A 181 16.78 -0.37 3.53
N HIS A 182 16.41 -0.42 4.82
CA HIS A 182 15.03 -0.68 5.23
C HIS A 182 14.07 0.37 4.65
N SER A 183 14.43 1.66 4.70
CA SER A 183 13.63 2.74 4.13
C SER A 183 13.51 2.63 2.60
N ALA A 184 14.61 2.29 1.90
CA ALA A 184 14.59 2.05 0.46
C ALA A 184 13.67 0.87 0.10
N MET A 185 13.73 -0.21 0.87
CA MET A 185 12.85 -1.38 0.71
C MET A 185 11.37 -1.02 0.91
N GLN A 186 11.04 -0.27 1.95
CA GLN A 186 9.67 0.17 2.22
C GLN A 186 9.12 1.06 1.10
N LYS A 187 9.90 2.05 0.64
CA LYS A 187 9.50 2.95 -0.46
C LYS A 187 9.38 2.20 -1.79
N GLN A 188 10.30 1.29 -2.08
CA GLN A 188 10.24 0.46 -3.27
C GLN A 188 8.96 -0.40 -3.28
N ASN A 189 8.64 -1.04 -2.15
CA ASN A 189 7.44 -1.85 -2.03
C ASN A 189 6.16 -1.02 -2.22
N GLN A 190 6.12 0.21 -1.68
CA GLN A 190 5.02 1.14 -1.91
C GLN A 190 4.82 1.44 -3.40
N HIS A 191 5.91 1.64 -4.15
CA HIS A 191 5.80 1.88 -5.60
C HIS A 191 5.44 0.63 -6.39
N PHE A 192 5.95 -0.55 -6.01
CA PHE A 192 5.53 -1.80 -6.64
C PHE A 192 4.07 -2.14 -6.38
N THR A 193 3.51 -1.71 -5.24
CA THR A 193 2.06 -1.82 -4.99
C THR A 193 1.26 -1.13 -6.09
N TYR A 194 1.71 0.02 -6.60
CA TYR A 194 1.03 0.68 -7.73
C TYR A 194 1.08 -0.18 -9.00
N LEU A 195 2.21 -0.80 -9.32
CA LEU A 195 2.33 -1.66 -10.48
C LEU A 195 1.48 -2.92 -10.36
N LEU A 196 1.50 -3.57 -9.19
CA LEU A 196 0.67 -4.74 -8.92
C LEU A 196 -0.82 -4.40 -9.05
N SER A 197 -1.27 -3.35 -8.35
CA SER A 197 -2.67 -2.93 -8.40
C SER A 197 -3.12 -2.52 -9.79
N CYS A 198 -2.24 -1.98 -10.65
CA CYS A 198 -2.64 -1.66 -12.02
C CYS A 198 -3.02 -2.93 -12.80
N HIS A 199 -2.21 -3.98 -12.68
CA HIS A 199 -2.47 -5.25 -13.37
C HIS A 199 -3.70 -5.97 -12.81
N GLU A 200 -3.81 -6.07 -11.48
CA GLU A 200 -4.96 -6.72 -10.83
C GLU A 200 -6.30 -6.07 -11.22
N LEU A 201 -6.36 -4.74 -11.22
CA LEU A 201 -7.58 -4.01 -11.59
C LEU A 201 -7.88 -4.11 -13.09
N TRP A 202 -6.83 -4.18 -13.92
CA TRP A 202 -7.00 -4.39 -15.36
C TRP A 202 -7.58 -5.77 -15.66
N GLU A 203 -7.02 -6.81 -15.05
CA GLU A 203 -7.50 -8.19 -15.16
C GLU A 203 -8.91 -8.36 -14.57
N GLN A 204 -9.21 -7.65 -13.47
CA GLN A 204 -10.56 -7.62 -12.91
C GLN A 204 -11.56 -7.00 -13.90
N ALA A 205 -11.20 -5.89 -14.56
CA ALA A 205 -12.03 -5.29 -15.60
C ALA A 205 -12.23 -6.24 -16.78
N ASP A 206 -11.17 -6.90 -17.25
CA ASP A 206 -11.27 -7.90 -18.32
C ASP A 206 -12.19 -9.06 -17.92
N THR A 207 -12.05 -9.55 -16.70
CA THR A 207 -12.87 -10.64 -16.17
C THR A 207 -14.35 -10.26 -16.13
N LEU A 208 -14.68 -9.03 -15.70
CA LEU A 208 -16.05 -8.54 -15.70
C LEU A 208 -16.63 -8.45 -17.12
N VAL A 209 -15.86 -7.93 -18.08
CA VAL A 209 -16.27 -7.84 -19.49
C VAL A 209 -16.54 -9.22 -20.10
N HIS A 210 -15.69 -10.20 -19.81
CA HIS A 210 -15.81 -11.54 -20.38
C HIS A 210 -16.90 -12.38 -19.73
N LYS A 211 -17.10 -12.27 -18.41
CA LYS A 211 -18.14 -13.00 -17.68
C LYS A 211 -19.52 -12.36 -17.82
N GLY A 212 -19.59 -11.08 -18.14
CA GLY A 212 -20.84 -10.32 -18.21
C GLY A 212 -21.53 -10.36 -19.58
N LYS A 213 -22.83 -10.05 -19.58
CA LYS A 213 -23.64 -9.84 -20.81
C LYS A 213 -23.30 -8.52 -21.55
N HIS A 214 -22.27 -7.81 -21.13
CA HIS A 214 -21.92 -6.47 -21.64
C HIS A 214 -20.71 -6.45 -22.56
N LYS A 215 -20.17 -7.61 -22.97
CA LYS A 215 -19.05 -7.69 -23.92
C LYS A 215 -19.27 -6.90 -25.21
N TYR A 216 -20.48 -6.97 -25.77
CA TYR A 216 -20.83 -6.25 -27.01
C TYR A 216 -20.73 -4.72 -26.86
N PHE A 217 -21.07 -4.20 -25.68
CA PHE A 217 -20.93 -2.77 -25.39
C PHE A 217 -19.47 -2.31 -25.49
N PHE A 218 -18.53 -3.08 -24.93
CA PHE A 218 -17.10 -2.77 -24.98
C PHE A 218 -16.49 -3.00 -26.36
N ILE A 219 -16.95 -4.00 -27.11
CA ILE A 219 -16.55 -4.18 -28.52
C ILE A 219 -16.93 -2.96 -29.36
N GLN A 220 -18.15 -2.45 -29.21
CA GLN A 220 -18.57 -1.24 -29.91
C GLN A 220 -17.77 -0.01 -29.46
N LEU A 221 -17.45 0.08 -28.17
CA LEU A 221 -16.63 1.16 -27.62
C LEU A 221 -15.21 1.14 -28.22
N ASP A 222 -14.61 -0.05 -28.32
CA ASP A 222 -13.31 -0.27 -28.96
C ASP A 222 -13.33 0.06 -30.46
N GLN A 223 -14.44 -0.22 -31.16
CA GLN A 223 -14.60 0.14 -32.57
C GLN A 223 -14.67 1.65 -32.79
N CYS A 224 -15.27 2.40 -31.86
CA CYS A 224 -15.42 3.85 -31.99
C CYS A 224 -14.16 4.63 -31.56
N CYS A 225 -13.49 4.19 -30.50
CA CYS A 225 -12.38 4.94 -29.88
C CYS A 225 -11.00 4.29 -30.10
N GLY A 226 -10.95 3.09 -30.69
CA GLY A 226 -9.79 2.20 -30.63
C GLY A 226 -9.78 1.39 -29.33
N PRO A 227 -9.13 0.20 -29.32
CA PRO A 227 -9.06 -0.64 -28.14
C PRO A 227 -8.21 0.02 -27.05
N LEU A 228 -8.76 0.09 -25.84
CA LEU A 228 -8.02 0.60 -24.69
C LEU A 228 -7.03 -0.47 -24.19
N THR A 229 -5.77 -0.08 -23.98
CA THR A 229 -4.69 -0.96 -23.50
C THR A 229 -3.96 -0.34 -22.32
N LEU A 230 -3.13 -1.11 -21.61
CA LEU A 230 -2.22 -0.59 -20.58
C LEU A 230 -1.20 0.44 -21.13
N HIS A 231 -1.00 0.48 -22.45
CA HIS A 231 -0.11 1.43 -23.11
C HIS A 231 -0.82 2.70 -23.56
N SER A 232 -2.16 2.73 -23.53
CA SER A 232 -2.94 3.90 -23.91
C SER A 232 -2.60 5.12 -23.06
N SER A 233 -2.67 6.29 -23.67
CA SER A 233 -2.42 7.54 -22.97
C SER A 233 -3.60 7.90 -22.05
N LEU A 234 -3.37 8.83 -21.12
CA LEU A 234 -4.43 9.34 -20.27
C LEU A 234 -5.54 10.04 -21.09
N ASN A 235 -5.16 10.67 -22.20
CA ASN A 235 -6.11 11.28 -23.13
C ASN A 235 -6.98 10.24 -23.84
N ASP A 236 -6.40 9.10 -24.23
CA ASP A 236 -7.17 8.00 -24.84
C ASP A 236 -8.14 7.38 -23.83
N LEU A 237 -7.71 7.19 -22.58
CA LEU A 237 -8.60 6.79 -21.49
C LEU A 237 -9.76 7.77 -21.32
N VAL A 238 -9.48 9.07 -21.25
CA VAL A 238 -10.52 10.09 -21.08
C VAL A 238 -11.52 10.07 -22.23
N LYS A 239 -11.06 9.95 -23.49
CA LYS A 239 -11.93 9.83 -24.65
C LYS A 239 -12.81 8.58 -24.58
N TYR A 240 -12.18 7.43 -24.31
CA TYR A 240 -12.85 6.13 -24.21
C TYR A 240 -13.95 6.14 -23.14
N VAL A 241 -13.65 6.67 -21.95
CA VAL A 241 -14.61 6.70 -20.85
C VAL A 241 -15.70 7.75 -21.07
N ARG A 242 -15.39 8.92 -21.65
CA ARG A 242 -16.43 9.91 -22.04
C ARG A 242 -17.44 9.28 -22.99
N PHE A 243 -16.97 8.60 -24.04
CA PHE A 243 -17.85 7.96 -25.00
C PHE A 243 -18.65 6.81 -24.37
N GLY A 244 -18.03 6.03 -23.48
CA GLY A 244 -18.71 5.01 -22.69
C GLY A 244 -19.83 5.59 -21.82
N ILE A 245 -19.58 6.69 -21.10
CA ILE A 245 -20.59 7.39 -20.30
C ILE A 245 -21.71 7.93 -21.18
N GLN A 246 -21.39 8.55 -22.33
CA GLN A 246 -22.40 9.08 -23.24
C GLN A 246 -23.33 7.97 -23.74
N ARG A 247 -22.78 6.85 -24.21
CA ARG A 247 -23.60 5.69 -24.62
C ARG A 247 -24.46 5.13 -23.49
N LEU A 248 -23.96 5.15 -22.26
CA LEU A 248 -24.76 4.73 -21.09
C LEU A 248 -25.92 5.68 -20.83
N LYS A 249 -25.72 7.00 -20.98
CA LYS A 249 -26.80 8.00 -20.86
C LYS A 249 -27.85 7.82 -21.94
N ASP A 250 -27.43 7.65 -23.19
CA ASP A 250 -28.34 7.46 -24.32
C ASP A 250 -29.20 6.20 -24.15
N ALA A 251 -28.59 5.11 -23.66
CA ALA A 251 -29.31 3.87 -23.37
C ALA A 251 -30.33 4.01 -22.22
N CYS A 252 -30.06 4.86 -21.23
CA CYS A 252 -31.03 5.14 -20.15
C CYS A 252 -32.20 6.00 -20.63
N CYS A 253 -31.94 7.03 -21.46
CA CYS A 253 -33.00 7.90 -21.97
C CYS A 253 -33.93 7.20 -22.97
N GLY A 254 -33.43 6.21 -23.72
CA GLY A 254 -34.24 5.45 -24.68
C GLY A 254 -35.32 4.57 -24.03
N ASP A 255 -35.09 4.08 -22.81
CA ASP A 255 -36.05 3.22 -22.08
C ASP A 255 -37.26 4.02 -21.56
N GLU A 256 -37.10 5.32 -21.25
CA GLU A 256 -38.22 6.17 -20.78
C GLU A 256 -39.23 6.48 -21.90
N THR A 257 -38.78 6.57 -23.16
CA THR A 257 -39.67 6.82 -24.30
C THR A 257 -40.57 5.65 -24.67
N VAL A 258 -40.21 4.41 -24.31
CA VAL A 258 -41.01 3.21 -24.64
C VAL A 258 -42.08 2.93 -23.58
N GLN A 259 -41.97 3.50 -22.37
CA GLN A 259 -43.01 3.36 -21.32
C GLN A 259 -44.14 4.40 -21.41
N LEU A 260 -44.05 5.37 -22.32
CA LEU A 260 -45.07 6.41 -22.53
C LEU A 260 -45.93 6.18 -23.78
N GLN A 261 -45.89 4.98 -24.35
CA GLN A 261 -46.77 4.50 -25.42
C GLN A 261 -47.50 3.23 -25.00
#